data_AF-A0A537XQV2-F1
#
_entry.id   AF-A0A537XQV2-F1
#
_cell.length_a   1.000
_cell.length_b   1.000
_cell.length_c   1.000
_cell.angle_alpha   90.00
_cell.angle_beta   90.00
_cell.angle_gamma   90.00
#
_symmetry.space_group_name_H-M   'P 1'
#
loop_
_entity.id
_entity.type
_entity.pdbx_description
1 polymer ?
#
loop_
_entity_poly.entity_id
_entity_poly.type
_entity_poly.pdbx_seq_one_letter_code
_entity_poly.pdbx_strand_id
1 'polypeptide(L)'
;MAGKAVPNFVASRDTLAFANDWPSQPDLVIKLPLAGRVKIGDASKGLCGGMVYAVRDFYEAGIPVPAGPQPAAGTPLYRYIIRRLFDSFDIPGGVVKYYTWMNTPEADQTRGGRTRRGIAWRTINEEWPQIRSDIDAGHPSPLGLVTVRSVNPRDLGRCHQVLAYAYDLEGSTLTLRLYDPNTDPAGADSCSLSLDLSRPSETASITHNVGIADPIRGFFRTRYDPADPSKAVTS
;
A
#
# COMPACT_ATOMS: atom_id res chain seq x y z
N MET A 1 22.98 -5.91 -13.33
CA MET A 1 21.80 -5.11 -12.93
C MET A 1 20.62 -5.68 -13.70
N ALA A 2 19.74 -6.42 -13.03
CA ALA A 2 18.48 -6.87 -13.63
C ALA A 2 17.37 -6.04 -12.98
N GLY A 3 16.56 -5.36 -13.76
CA GLY A 3 15.51 -4.49 -13.23
C GLY A 3 14.42 -4.28 -14.27
N LYS A 4 13.24 -3.89 -13.80
CA LYS A 4 12.12 -3.55 -14.66
C LYS A 4 11.27 -2.48 -14.01
N ALA A 5 10.73 -1.60 -14.85
CA ALA A 5 9.77 -0.59 -14.47
C ALA A 5 8.48 -0.78 -15.28
N VAL A 6 7.37 -0.43 -14.65
CA VAL A 6 6.07 -0.31 -15.30
C VAL A 6 6.18 0.73 -16.44
N PRO A 7 5.71 0.43 -17.66
CA PRO A 7 5.84 1.33 -18.80
C PRO A 7 5.17 2.69 -18.54
N ASN A 8 5.89 3.76 -18.84
CA ASN A 8 5.38 5.13 -18.75
C ASN A 8 4.79 5.51 -17.37
N PHE A 9 5.22 4.90 -16.26
CA PHE A 9 4.82 5.33 -14.92
C PHE A 9 5.93 6.16 -14.27
N VAL A 10 5.61 7.37 -13.84
CA VAL A 10 6.48 8.31 -13.12
C VAL A 10 5.72 8.80 -11.89
N ALA A 11 6.27 8.59 -10.69
CA ALA A 11 5.56 8.85 -9.45
C ALA A 11 5.16 10.33 -9.30
N SER A 12 6.04 11.26 -9.66
CA SER A 12 5.74 12.71 -9.59
C SER A 12 4.70 13.19 -10.60
N ARG A 13 4.39 12.41 -11.64
CA ARG A 13 3.47 12.78 -12.73
C ARG A 13 2.14 12.03 -12.67
N ASP A 14 2.19 10.72 -12.42
CA ASP A 14 1.06 9.80 -12.59
C ASP A 14 0.37 9.45 -11.26
N THR A 15 0.66 10.19 -10.20
CA THR A 15 0.10 9.96 -8.86
C THR A 15 -0.55 11.23 -8.31
N LEU A 16 -1.24 11.12 -7.17
CA LEU A 16 -1.93 12.25 -6.56
C LEU A 16 -0.91 13.31 -6.11
N ALA A 17 -1.13 14.56 -6.53
CA ALA A 17 -0.24 15.69 -6.25
C ALA A 17 -0.36 16.25 -4.81
N PHE A 18 -0.79 15.42 -3.87
CA PHE A 18 -0.93 15.77 -2.45
C PHE A 18 -0.62 14.56 -1.58
N ALA A 19 -0.06 14.84 -0.40
CA ALA A 19 0.21 13.81 0.59
C ALA A 19 -1.07 13.40 1.33
N ASN A 20 -1.03 12.23 1.95
CA ASN A 20 -2.06 11.66 2.80
C ASN A 20 -2.10 12.37 4.17
N ASP A 21 -2.49 13.64 4.16
CA ASP A 21 -2.58 14.51 5.34
C ASP A 21 -4.00 15.08 5.48
N TRP A 22 -4.89 14.24 6.01
CA TRP A 22 -6.32 14.56 6.09
C TRP A 22 -6.67 15.16 7.45
N PRO A 23 -7.47 16.24 7.50
CA PRO A 23 -8.04 16.71 8.76
C PRO A 23 -8.97 15.64 9.37
N SER A 24 -9.21 15.70 10.68
CA SER A 24 -10.20 14.81 11.30
C SER A 24 -11.59 15.08 10.73
N GLN A 25 -12.10 14.09 10.00
CA GLN A 25 -13.40 14.14 9.33
C GLN A 25 -13.85 12.71 9.01
N PRO A 26 -15.17 12.44 8.95
CA PRO A 26 -15.66 11.09 8.70
C PRO A 26 -15.32 10.62 7.28
N ASP A 27 -14.85 9.39 7.16
CA ASP A 27 -14.58 8.73 5.87
C ASP A 27 -15.85 8.67 5.02
N LEU A 28 -16.96 8.24 5.63
CA LEU A 28 -18.26 8.17 4.98
C LEU A 28 -19.36 8.76 5.85
N VAL A 29 -20.25 9.54 5.23
CA VAL A 29 -21.48 10.02 5.86
C VAL A 29 -22.68 9.43 5.15
N ILE A 30 -23.37 8.50 5.81
CA ILE A 30 -24.59 7.87 5.29
C ILE A 30 -25.79 8.63 5.87
N LYS A 31 -26.70 9.07 4.98
CA LYS A 31 -28.01 9.60 5.39
C LYS A 31 -29.00 8.45 5.46
N LEU A 32 -29.46 8.11 6.66
CA LEU A 32 -30.48 7.09 6.88
C LEU A 32 -31.85 7.76 7.08
N PRO A 33 -32.93 7.27 6.44
CA PRO A 33 -34.26 7.90 6.46
C PRO A 33 -34.85 8.16 7.85
N LEU A 34 -34.42 7.41 8.88
CA LEU A 34 -34.93 7.50 10.26
C LEU A 34 -33.84 7.74 11.32
N ALA A 35 -32.57 7.45 11.02
CA ALA A 35 -31.47 7.51 11.98
C ALA A 35 -30.55 8.73 11.78
N GLY A 36 -30.89 9.63 10.85
CA GLY A 36 -30.09 10.83 10.58
C GLY A 36 -28.79 10.54 9.86
N ARG A 37 -27.75 11.36 10.11
CA ARG A 37 -26.42 11.23 9.49
C ARG A 37 -25.54 10.32 10.35
N VAL A 38 -25.18 9.14 9.83
CA VAL A 38 -24.22 8.23 10.44
C VAL A 38 -22.84 8.48 9.87
N LYS A 39 -21.87 8.74 10.75
CA LYS A 39 -20.45 8.95 10.43
C LYS A 39 -19.68 7.65 10.61
N ILE A 40 -18.93 7.23 9.61
CA ILE A 40 -18.12 6.01 9.63
C ILE A 40 -16.67 6.42 9.38
N GLY A 41 -15.75 5.91 10.20
CA GLY A 41 -14.31 6.12 10.03
C GLY A 41 -13.82 7.54 10.37
N ASP A 42 -12.52 7.77 10.21
CA ASP A 42 -11.87 9.07 10.44
C ASP A 42 -10.64 9.19 9.51
N ALA A 43 -10.71 10.13 8.56
CA ALA A 43 -9.72 10.29 7.52
C ALA A 43 -8.35 10.71 8.08
N SER A 44 -8.30 11.33 9.27
CA SER A 44 -7.03 11.65 9.95
C SER A 44 -6.22 10.41 10.32
N LYS A 45 -6.82 9.22 10.27
CA LYS A 45 -6.12 7.93 10.44
C LYS A 45 -5.44 7.44 9.15
N GLY A 46 -5.52 8.23 8.07
CA GLY A 46 -4.88 7.98 6.79
C GLY A 46 -5.76 7.21 5.81
N LEU A 47 -5.72 7.63 4.54
CA LEU A 47 -6.40 7.02 3.40
C LEU A 47 -5.42 6.37 2.42
N CYS A 48 -4.21 6.00 2.88
CA CYS A 48 -3.13 5.51 2.03
C CYS A 48 -3.54 4.36 1.10
N GLY A 49 -4.32 3.39 1.60
CA GLY A 49 -4.85 2.29 0.78
C GLY A 49 -5.76 2.76 -0.35
N GLY A 50 -6.64 3.72 -0.06
CA GLY A 50 -7.52 4.32 -1.06
C GLY A 50 -6.78 5.11 -2.12
N MET A 51 -5.74 5.84 -1.72
CA MET A 51 -4.87 6.59 -2.63
C MET A 51 -4.06 5.66 -3.54
N VAL A 52 -3.47 4.59 -2.98
CA VAL A 52 -2.74 3.55 -3.75
C VAL A 52 -3.64 2.90 -4.80
N TYR A 53 -4.85 2.50 -4.41
CA TYR A 53 -5.79 1.83 -5.32
C TYR A 53 -6.30 2.80 -6.39
N ALA A 54 -6.61 4.04 -6.01
CA ALA A 54 -7.04 5.06 -6.96
C ALA A 54 -5.95 5.36 -8.00
N VAL A 55 -4.69 5.56 -7.59
CA VAL A 55 -3.58 5.78 -8.52
C VAL A 55 -3.41 4.61 -9.49
N ARG A 56 -3.51 3.37 -8.98
CA ARG A 56 -3.47 2.20 -9.85
C ARG A 56 -4.64 2.20 -10.84
N ASP A 57 -5.87 2.48 -10.40
CA ASP A 57 -7.04 2.54 -11.28
C ASP A 57 -6.88 3.58 -12.39
N PHE A 58 -6.36 4.77 -12.09
CA PHE A 58 -6.06 5.81 -13.08
C PHE A 58 -5.04 5.34 -14.12
N TYR A 59 -3.95 4.71 -13.66
CA TYR A 59 -2.93 4.17 -14.56
C TYR A 59 -3.49 3.07 -15.48
N GLU A 60 -4.20 2.09 -14.92
CA GLU A 60 -4.77 0.97 -15.68
C GLU A 60 -5.84 1.43 -16.68
N ALA A 61 -6.56 2.52 -16.36
CA ALA A 61 -7.56 3.12 -17.25
C ALA A 61 -6.93 4.04 -18.32
N GLY A 62 -5.65 4.37 -18.23
CA GLY A 62 -5.01 5.37 -19.10
C GLY A 62 -5.60 6.78 -18.93
N ILE A 63 -6.18 7.07 -17.75
CA ILE A 63 -6.79 8.36 -17.42
C ILE A 63 -5.79 9.14 -16.55
N PRO A 64 -5.45 10.39 -16.90
CA PRO A 64 -4.60 11.21 -16.03
C PRO A 64 -5.20 11.38 -14.64
N VAL A 65 -4.37 11.24 -13.61
CA VAL A 65 -4.77 11.54 -12.23
C VAL A 65 -5.18 13.02 -12.14
N PRO A 66 -6.26 13.38 -11.43
CA PRO A 66 -6.67 14.77 -11.26
C PRO A 66 -5.56 15.64 -10.68
N ALA A 67 -5.22 16.70 -11.41
CA ALA A 67 -4.37 17.74 -10.89
C ALA A 67 -5.14 18.56 -9.84
N GLY A 68 -4.45 18.99 -8.80
CA GLY A 68 -5.01 19.89 -7.79
C GLY A 68 -4.65 19.48 -6.37
N PRO A 69 -5.07 20.30 -5.39
CA PRO A 69 -4.84 20.02 -3.98
C PRO A 69 -5.66 18.82 -3.51
N GLN A 70 -5.37 18.38 -2.29
CA GLN A 70 -6.17 17.38 -1.58
C GLN A 70 -7.68 17.72 -1.66
N PRO A 71 -8.55 16.78 -2.10
CA PRO A 71 -9.95 17.08 -2.35
C PRO A 71 -10.73 17.30 -1.06
N ALA A 72 -11.66 18.26 -1.06
CA ALA A 72 -12.56 18.47 0.08
C ALA A 72 -13.49 17.26 0.32
N ALA A 73 -13.91 17.07 1.57
CA ALA A 73 -14.83 16.00 1.94
C ALA A 73 -16.11 16.03 1.09
N GLY A 74 -16.51 14.86 0.60
CA GLY A 74 -17.73 14.68 -0.18
C GLY A 74 -17.64 15.06 -1.66
N THR A 75 -16.50 15.56 -2.15
CA THR A 75 -16.21 15.70 -3.59
C THR A 75 -16.10 14.33 -4.28
N PRO A 76 -16.23 14.25 -5.61
CA PRO A 76 -16.12 12.99 -6.35
C PRO A 76 -14.82 12.23 -6.09
N LEU A 77 -13.66 12.89 -6.20
CA LEU A 77 -12.36 12.27 -5.93
C LEU A 77 -12.23 11.79 -4.49
N TYR A 78 -12.69 12.59 -3.51
CA TYR A 78 -12.67 12.16 -2.11
C TYR A 78 -13.48 10.88 -1.90
N ARG A 79 -14.74 10.85 -2.39
CA ARG A 79 -15.59 9.65 -2.26
C ARG A 79 -15.00 8.44 -2.95
N TYR A 80 -14.32 8.64 -4.08
CA TYR A 80 -13.63 7.59 -4.79
C TYR A 80 -12.48 7.01 -3.97
N ILE A 81 -11.60 7.86 -3.42
CA ILE A 81 -10.50 7.43 -2.53
C ILE A 81 -11.05 6.66 -1.33
N ILE A 82 -12.13 7.14 -0.70
CA ILE A 82 -12.76 6.45 0.43
C ILE A 82 -13.28 5.07 0.02
N ARG A 83 -13.98 4.97 -1.12
CA ARG A 83 -14.44 3.67 -1.63
C ARG A 83 -13.26 2.72 -1.82
N ARG A 84 -12.19 3.20 -2.45
CA ARG A 84 -10.98 2.41 -2.70
C ARG A 84 -10.22 2.06 -1.42
N LEU A 85 -10.34 2.86 -0.36
CA LEU A 85 -9.80 2.49 0.95
C LEU A 85 -10.47 1.21 1.47
N PHE A 86 -11.80 1.14 1.43
CA PHE A 86 -12.51 -0.07 1.85
C PHE A 86 -12.16 -1.28 0.97
N ASP A 87 -12.08 -1.07 -0.35
CA ASP A 87 -11.68 -2.13 -1.29
C ASP A 87 -10.24 -2.63 -0.98
N SER A 88 -9.32 -1.74 -0.59
CA SER A 88 -7.93 -2.09 -0.28
C SER A 88 -7.75 -3.00 0.95
N PHE A 89 -8.74 -3.02 1.85
CA PHE A 89 -8.74 -3.93 2.99
C PHE A 89 -9.32 -5.31 2.67
N ASP A 90 -9.89 -5.51 1.48
CA ASP A 90 -10.42 -6.79 0.97
C ASP A 90 -11.19 -7.57 2.05
N ILE A 91 -12.20 -6.94 2.66
CA ILE A 91 -12.84 -7.49 3.88
C ILE A 91 -13.63 -8.78 3.53
N PRO A 92 -13.45 -9.89 4.29
CA PRO A 92 -12.60 -10.04 5.47
C PRO A 92 -11.16 -10.50 5.18
N GLY A 93 -10.86 -10.97 3.97
CA GLY A 93 -9.59 -11.60 3.58
C GLY A 93 -8.35 -10.75 3.83
N GLY A 94 -8.33 -9.49 3.39
CA GLY A 94 -7.20 -8.58 3.57
C GLY A 94 -6.95 -8.24 5.03
N VAL A 95 -8.00 -7.97 5.81
CA VAL A 95 -7.89 -7.74 7.27
C VAL A 95 -7.28 -8.96 7.98
N VAL A 96 -7.70 -10.17 7.62
CA VAL A 96 -7.12 -11.42 8.14
C VAL A 96 -5.65 -11.57 7.72
N LYS A 97 -5.28 -11.16 6.50
CA LYS A 97 -3.88 -11.13 6.03
C LYS A 97 -3.05 -10.19 6.89
N TYR A 98 -3.43 -8.93 7.07
CA TYR A 98 -2.74 -7.98 7.95
C TYR A 98 -2.57 -8.53 9.37
N TYR A 99 -3.64 -9.06 9.95
CA TYR A 99 -3.59 -9.65 11.29
C TYR A 99 -2.60 -10.81 11.38
N THR A 100 -2.63 -11.71 10.40
CA THR A 100 -1.69 -12.85 10.32
C THR A 100 -0.24 -12.37 10.24
N TRP A 101 0.02 -11.34 9.44
CA TRP A 101 1.36 -10.79 9.25
C TRP A 101 1.87 -10.04 10.49
N MET A 102 1.03 -9.24 11.14
CA MET A 102 1.35 -8.59 12.44
C MET A 102 1.74 -9.62 13.51
N ASN A 103 1.19 -10.84 13.45
CA ASN A 103 1.45 -11.93 14.39
C ASN A 103 2.55 -12.91 13.94
N THR A 104 3.16 -12.68 12.78
CA THR A 104 4.22 -13.55 12.24
C THR A 104 5.58 -13.20 12.88
N PRO A 105 6.41 -14.19 13.30
CA PRO A 105 7.76 -13.96 13.83
C PRO A 105 8.67 -13.23 12.82
N GLU A 106 9.74 -12.57 13.26
CA GLU A 106 10.65 -11.90 12.32
C GLU A 106 11.37 -12.92 11.42
N ALA A 107 12.03 -13.88 12.07
CA ALA A 107 12.77 -14.96 11.44
C ALA A 107 12.02 -16.30 11.55
N ASP A 108 12.50 -17.32 10.84
CA ASP A 108 12.00 -18.69 11.00
C ASP A 108 12.19 -19.17 12.45
N GLN A 109 11.16 -19.83 12.99
CA GLN A 109 11.21 -20.43 14.32
C GLN A 109 11.10 -21.94 14.21
N THR A 110 12.16 -22.65 14.59
CA THR A 110 12.19 -24.12 14.59
C THR A 110 12.05 -24.65 16.01
N ARG A 111 11.04 -25.49 16.24
CA ARG A 111 10.85 -26.21 17.52
C ARG A 111 10.34 -27.63 17.25
N GLY A 112 10.99 -28.63 17.83
CA GLY A 112 10.58 -30.03 17.72
C GLY A 112 10.52 -30.55 16.27
N GLY A 113 11.49 -30.16 15.44
CA GLY A 113 11.56 -30.59 14.03
C GLY A 113 10.57 -29.88 13.09
N ARG A 114 9.75 -28.95 13.58
CA ARG A 114 8.84 -28.14 12.76
C ARG A 114 9.32 -26.69 12.69
N THR A 115 9.33 -26.13 11.48
CA THR A 115 9.71 -24.74 11.23
C THR A 115 8.47 -23.91 10.91
N ARG A 116 8.21 -22.89 11.71
CA ARG A 116 7.23 -21.83 11.41
C ARG A 116 7.96 -20.73 10.63
N ARG A 117 7.50 -20.44 9.41
CA ARG A 117 8.10 -19.41 8.56
C ARG A 117 7.91 -18.00 9.14
N GLY A 118 9.00 -17.23 9.18
CA GLY A 118 9.03 -15.84 9.58
C GLY A 118 8.48 -14.88 8.51
N ILE A 119 8.34 -13.61 8.86
CA ILE A 119 7.82 -12.57 7.98
C ILE A 119 8.79 -12.27 6.83
N ALA A 120 10.10 -12.37 7.07
CA ALA A 120 11.13 -12.24 6.05
C ALA A 120 10.99 -13.31 4.98
N TRP A 121 10.81 -14.58 5.40
CA TRP A 121 10.66 -15.70 4.49
C TRP A 121 9.44 -15.52 3.59
N ARG A 122 8.30 -15.10 4.16
CA ARG A 122 7.08 -14.83 3.40
C ARG A 122 7.25 -13.66 2.43
N THR A 123 7.87 -12.57 2.89
CA THR A 123 8.18 -11.40 2.05
C THR A 123 9.01 -11.79 0.82
N ILE A 124 10.09 -12.55 1.04
CA ILE A 124 11.08 -12.89 0.01
C ILE A 124 10.61 -14.01 -0.92
N ASN A 125 10.02 -15.08 -0.36
CA ASN A 125 9.72 -16.30 -1.12
C ASN A 125 8.26 -16.40 -1.58
N GLU A 126 7.32 -15.75 -0.90
CA GLU A 126 5.89 -15.80 -1.28
C GLU A 126 5.46 -14.53 -2.02
N GLU A 127 5.80 -13.36 -1.49
CA GLU A 127 5.21 -12.08 -1.95
C GLU A 127 6.04 -11.40 -3.05
N TRP A 128 7.37 -11.34 -2.90
CA TRP A 128 8.24 -10.74 -3.91
C TRP A 128 8.05 -11.33 -5.32
N PRO A 129 7.97 -12.66 -5.54
CA PRO A 129 7.73 -13.21 -6.88
C PRO A 129 6.43 -12.71 -7.53
N GLN A 130 5.37 -12.48 -6.74
CA GLN A 130 4.10 -11.95 -7.24
C GLN A 130 4.22 -10.47 -7.62
N ILE A 131 4.89 -9.68 -6.78
CA ILE A 131 5.15 -8.25 -7.04
C ILE A 131 5.98 -8.08 -8.30
N ARG A 132 7.02 -8.90 -8.45
CA ARG A 132 7.81 -8.97 -9.68
C ARG A 132 6.95 -9.31 -10.88
N SER A 133 6.07 -10.30 -10.77
CA SER A 133 5.18 -10.71 -11.86
C SER A 133 4.24 -9.59 -12.31
N ASP A 134 3.67 -8.81 -11.38
CA ASP A 134 2.84 -7.65 -11.71
C ASP A 134 3.65 -6.61 -12.51
N ILE A 135 4.83 -6.21 -12.01
CA ILE A 135 5.70 -5.22 -12.67
C ILE A 135 6.20 -5.74 -14.02
N ASP A 136 6.56 -7.02 -14.09
CA ASP A 136 6.99 -7.68 -15.32
C ASP A 136 5.85 -7.76 -16.35
N ALA A 137 4.59 -7.78 -15.92
CA ALA A 137 3.42 -7.68 -16.79
C ALA A 137 3.04 -6.22 -17.13
N GLY A 138 3.72 -5.23 -16.57
CA GLY A 138 3.46 -3.80 -16.82
C GLY A 138 2.39 -3.19 -15.91
N HIS A 139 2.13 -3.79 -14.75
CA HIS A 139 1.15 -3.31 -13.78
C HIS A 139 1.83 -2.91 -12.47
N PRO A 140 1.55 -1.72 -11.90
CA PRO A 140 1.99 -1.37 -10.55
C PRO A 140 1.39 -2.31 -9.50
N SER A 141 2.19 -2.73 -8.53
CA SER A 141 1.79 -3.70 -7.50
C SER A 141 1.51 -3.01 -6.16
N PRO A 142 0.27 -3.02 -5.65
CA PRO A 142 -0.06 -2.44 -4.36
C PRO A 142 0.43 -3.34 -3.23
N LEU A 143 1.07 -2.73 -2.24
CA LEU A 143 1.73 -3.43 -1.14
C LEU A 143 1.14 -3.00 0.20
N GLY A 144 0.95 -3.97 1.08
CA GLY A 144 0.75 -3.76 2.51
C GLY A 144 2.10 -3.84 3.23
N LEU A 145 2.49 -2.75 3.88
CA LEU A 145 3.69 -2.66 4.71
C LEU A 145 3.32 -2.95 6.17
N VAL A 146 4.02 -3.89 6.79
CA VAL A 146 3.76 -4.32 8.16
C VAL A 146 4.81 -3.69 9.08
N THR A 147 4.36 -2.79 9.94
CA THR A 147 5.23 -1.96 10.78
C THR A 147 5.21 -2.37 12.25
N VAL A 148 4.19 -3.13 12.65
CA VAL A 148 3.92 -3.46 14.05
C VAL A 148 3.84 -4.97 14.25
N ARG A 149 4.29 -5.43 15.42
CA ARG A 149 3.97 -6.75 15.97
C ARG A 149 2.85 -6.58 16.98
N SER A 150 1.65 -7.07 16.68
CA SER A 150 0.51 -6.96 17.59
C SER A 150 -0.56 -8.01 17.34
N VAL A 151 -1.18 -8.48 18.43
CA VAL A 151 -2.39 -9.32 18.44
C VAL A 151 -3.68 -8.49 18.48
N ASN A 152 -3.58 -7.16 18.58
CA ASN A 152 -4.71 -6.25 18.66
C ASN A 152 -5.09 -5.75 17.26
N PRO A 153 -6.29 -6.06 16.73
CA PRO A 153 -6.70 -5.63 15.39
C PRO A 153 -6.83 -4.10 15.26
N ARG A 154 -6.94 -3.37 16.36
CA ARG A 154 -6.95 -1.89 16.34
C ARG A 154 -5.61 -1.29 15.89
N ASP A 155 -4.53 -2.05 15.98
CA ASP A 155 -3.20 -1.60 15.54
C ASP A 155 -2.98 -1.76 14.03
N LEU A 156 -3.97 -2.27 13.29
CA LEU A 156 -3.90 -2.42 11.83
C LEU A 156 -3.66 -1.07 11.14
N GLY A 157 -4.21 0.02 11.68
CA GLY A 157 -3.95 1.39 11.18
C GLY A 157 -2.52 1.88 11.35
N ARG A 158 -1.64 1.13 12.03
CA ARG A 158 -0.20 1.42 12.07
C ARG A 158 0.52 0.86 10.85
N CYS A 159 -0.05 -0.16 10.20
CA CYS A 159 0.45 -0.65 8.92
C CYS A 159 0.18 0.39 7.83
N HIS A 160 0.93 0.30 6.74
CA HIS A 160 0.88 1.30 5.67
C HIS A 160 0.63 0.64 4.31
N GLN A 161 0.22 1.43 3.32
CA GLN A 161 0.05 0.95 1.94
C GLN A 161 0.82 1.85 0.97
N VAL A 162 1.52 1.22 0.03
CA VAL A 162 2.31 1.87 -1.03
C VAL A 162 2.07 1.15 -2.36
N LEU A 163 2.50 1.74 -3.47
CA LEU A 163 2.39 1.17 -4.82
C LEU A 163 3.79 0.98 -5.42
N ALA A 164 4.24 -0.26 -5.60
CA ALA A 164 5.51 -0.54 -6.26
C ALA A 164 5.35 -0.47 -7.78
N TYR A 165 6.19 0.31 -8.45
CA TYR A 165 6.13 0.49 -9.91
C TYR A 165 7.43 0.10 -10.63
N ALA A 166 8.52 -0.13 -9.90
CA ALA A 166 9.75 -0.64 -10.48
C ALA A 166 10.56 -1.42 -9.44
N TYR A 167 11.49 -2.23 -9.94
CA TYR A 167 12.50 -2.87 -9.13
C TYR A 167 13.86 -2.91 -9.81
N ASP A 168 14.90 -2.94 -8.99
CA ASP A 168 16.27 -3.21 -9.37
C ASP A 168 16.83 -4.34 -8.49
N LEU A 169 17.58 -5.26 -9.11
CA LEU A 169 18.33 -6.33 -8.45
C LEU A 169 19.83 -6.16 -8.70
N GLU A 170 20.56 -5.95 -7.61
CA GLU A 170 22.01 -5.89 -7.54
C GLU A 170 22.52 -7.08 -6.72
N GLY A 171 22.87 -8.18 -7.40
CA GLY A 171 23.13 -9.45 -6.72
C GLY A 171 21.85 -9.95 -6.04
N SER A 172 21.86 -10.06 -4.71
CA SER A 172 20.69 -10.41 -3.90
C SER A 172 19.98 -9.20 -3.31
N THR A 173 20.49 -7.99 -3.49
CA THR A 173 19.86 -6.76 -3.00
C THR A 173 18.73 -6.36 -3.94
N LEU A 174 17.50 -6.39 -3.44
CA LEU A 174 16.31 -5.87 -4.10
C LEU A 174 16.08 -4.44 -3.67
N THR A 175 15.85 -3.55 -4.63
CA THR A 175 15.32 -2.21 -4.40
C THR A 175 14.01 -2.06 -5.17
N LEU A 176 12.93 -1.70 -4.47
CA LEU A 176 11.64 -1.34 -5.04
C LEU A 176 11.53 0.19 -5.12
N ARG A 177 11.07 0.70 -6.26
CA ARG A 177 10.64 2.10 -6.41
C ARG A 177 9.14 2.18 -6.14
N LEU A 178 8.75 3.14 -5.31
CA LEU A 178 7.43 3.20 -4.70
C LEU A 178 6.76 4.55 -4.97
N TYR A 179 5.45 4.53 -5.22
CA TYR A 179 4.60 5.63 -4.85
C TYR A 179 4.14 5.41 -3.41
N ASP A 180 4.42 6.39 -2.55
CA ASP A 180 4.00 6.41 -1.17
C ASP A 180 3.09 7.63 -0.94
N PRO A 181 1.81 7.43 -0.56
CA PRO A 181 0.90 8.52 -0.27
C PRO A 181 1.37 9.47 0.84
N ASN A 182 2.26 9.05 1.74
CA ASN A 182 2.77 9.92 2.82
C ASN A 182 4.04 10.69 2.42
N THR A 183 4.65 10.39 1.27
CA THR A 183 5.83 11.11 0.79
C THR A 183 5.40 12.44 0.17
N ASP A 184 6.15 13.52 0.43
CA ASP A 184 5.93 14.81 -0.22
C ASP A 184 5.97 14.63 -1.75
N PRO A 185 4.97 15.14 -2.51
CA PRO A 185 4.95 15.02 -3.97
C PRO A 185 6.24 15.48 -4.67
N ALA A 186 6.96 16.46 -4.12
CA ALA A 186 8.25 16.92 -4.65
C ALA A 186 9.36 15.86 -4.54
N GLY A 187 9.24 14.92 -3.60
CA GLY A 187 10.16 13.80 -3.40
C GLY A 187 9.69 12.47 -3.99
N ALA A 188 8.52 12.43 -4.65
CA ALA A 188 7.83 11.20 -5.04
C ALA A 188 8.71 10.21 -5.85
N ASP A 189 9.51 10.73 -6.79
CA ASP A 189 10.35 9.88 -7.66
C ASP A 189 11.52 9.21 -6.93
N SER A 190 11.87 9.67 -5.73
CA SER A 190 12.96 9.13 -4.92
C SER A 190 12.52 8.09 -3.89
N CYS A 191 11.21 7.86 -3.74
CA CYS A 191 10.69 6.95 -2.72
C CYS A 191 10.99 5.48 -3.08
N SER A 192 11.58 4.76 -2.13
CA SER A 192 12.07 3.40 -2.33
C SER A 192 12.15 2.60 -1.02
N LEU A 193 12.26 1.29 -1.21
CA LEU A 193 12.48 0.30 -0.16
C LEU A 193 13.50 -0.72 -0.67
N SER A 194 14.45 -1.12 0.16
CA SER A 194 15.47 -2.11 -0.19
C SER A 194 15.63 -3.20 0.88
N LEU A 195 15.93 -4.42 0.44
CA LEU A 195 16.25 -5.57 1.29
C LEU A 195 17.14 -6.59 0.57
N ASP A 196 17.90 -7.36 1.34
CA ASP A 196 18.67 -8.50 0.84
C ASP A 196 17.81 -9.78 0.82
N LEU A 197 17.73 -10.43 -0.34
CA LEU A 197 16.96 -11.65 -0.56
C LEU A 197 17.71 -12.94 -0.16
N SER A 198 19.01 -12.86 0.17
CA SER A 198 19.87 -14.05 0.34
C SER A 198 19.60 -14.87 1.60
N ARG A 199 19.01 -14.25 2.64
CA ARG A 199 18.81 -14.87 3.96
C ARG A 199 17.32 -14.89 4.37
N PRO A 200 16.45 -15.59 3.62
CA PRO A 200 15.00 -15.53 3.84
C PRO A 200 14.55 -16.12 5.19
N SER A 201 15.37 -16.97 5.83
CA SER A 201 15.05 -17.54 7.15
C SER A 201 15.46 -16.67 8.33
N GLU A 202 16.18 -15.57 8.10
CA GLU A 202 16.62 -14.62 9.13
C GLU A 202 15.73 -13.38 9.16
N THR A 203 15.92 -12.49 10.14
CA THR A 203 15.23 -11.20 10.17
C THR A 203 15.66 -10.37 8.96
N ALA A 204 14.69 -9.90 8.17
CA ALA A 204 14.98 -9.00 7.05
C ALA A 204 15.36 -7.61 7.57
N SER A 205 16.47 -7.07 7.07
CA SER A 205 16.83 -5.66 7.24
C SER A 205 16.27 -4.87 6.06
N ILE A 206 15.16 -4.17 6.28
CA ILE A 206 14.53 -3.32 5.27
C ILE A 206 14.99 -1.88 5.50
N THR A 207 15.60 -1.28 4.48
CA THR A 207 15.92 0.16 4.45
C THR A 207 14.93 0.89 3.56
N HIS A 208 14.42 2.05 3.98
CA HIS A 208 13.43 2.79 3.21
C HIS A 208 13.47 4.29 3.51
N ASN A 209 12.91 5.09 2.61
CA ASN A 209 12.55 6.49 2.83
C ASN A 209 11.04 6.74 2.71
N VAL A 210 10.22 5.69 2.81
CA VAL A 210 8.75 5.79 2.95
C VAL A 210 8.40 6.68 4.14
N GLY A 211 7.41 7.56 3.98
CA GLY A 211 6.91 8.58 4.92
C GLY A 211 6.16 8.00 6.13
N ILE A 212 6.78 7.06 6.83
CA ILE A 212 6.29 6.46 8.07
C ILE A 212 7.40 6.49 9.13
N ALA A 213 7.02 6.63 10.39
CA ALA A 213 7.98 6.67 11.51
C ALA A 213 8.42 5.29 11.99
N ASP A 214 7.54 4.29 11.84
CA ASP A 214 7.80 2.92 12.30
C ASP A 214 8.64 2.14 11.27
N PRO A 215 9.57 1.27 11.72
CA PRO A 215 10.33 0.41 10.82
C PRO A 215 9.43 -0.61 10.12
N ILE A 216 9.78 -0.99 8.90
CA ILE A 216 9.08 -2.04 8.15
C ILE A 216 9.64 -3.41 8.53
N ARG A 217 8.77 -4.30 9.01
CA ARG A 217 9.09 -5.70 9.36
C ARG A 217 9.05 -6.63 8.15
N GLY A 218 8.15 -6.33 7.22
CA GLY A 218 7.95 -7.09 5.98
C GLY A 218 6.81 -6.47 5.16
N PHE A 219 6.59 -7.00 3.97
CA PHE A 219 5.55 -6.52 3.08
C PHE A 219 4.90 -7.66 2.30
N PHE A 220 3.68 -7.40 1.83
CA PHE A 220 2.95 -8.33 0.98
C PHE A 220 2.19 -7.61 -0.12
N ARG A 221 1.95 -8.31 -1.23
CA ARG A 221 1.05 -7.85 -2.28
C ARG A 221 -0.39 -7.88 -1.78
N THR A 222 -1.11 -6.76 -1.87
CA THR A 222 -2.54 -6.71 -1.58
C THR A 222 -3.34 -7.20 -2.77
N ARG A 223 -4.53 -7.75 -2.52
CA ARG A 223 -5.41 -8.21 -3.60
C ARG A 223 -6.09 -7.01 -4.25
N TYR A 224 -5.80 -6.79 -5.52
CA TYR A 224 -6.36 -5.68 -6.27
C TYR A 224 -7.42 -6.15 -7.27
N ASP A 225 -8.60 -5.54 -7.17
CA ASP A 225 -9.66 -5.62 -8.17
C ASP A 225 -9.87 -4.22 -8.78
N PRO A 226 -9.77 -4.05 -10.12
CA PRO A 226 -9.88 -2.75 -10.79
C PRO A 226 -11.24 -2.07 -10.57
N ALA A 227 -11.24 -0.73 -10.48
CA ALA A 227 -12.45 0.07 -10.45
C ALA A 227 -12.36 1.26 -11.42
N ASP A 228 -13.43 1.55 -12.15
CA ASP A 228 -13.48 2.67 -13.11
C ASP A 228 -13.32 4.04 -12.40
N PRO A 229 -12.25 4.81 -12.68
CA PRO A 229 -11.99 6.11 -12.06
C PRO A 229 -12.68 7.29 -12.78
N SER A 230 -13.39 7.07 -13.89
CA SER A 230 -14.01 8.13 -14.69
C SER A 230 -14.97 9.03 -13.89
N LYS A 231 -15.65 8.46 -12.89
CA LYS A 231 -16.56 9.18 -11.99
C LYS A 231 -15.84 10.02 -10.93
N ALA A 232 -14.54 9.79 -10.73
CA ALA A 232 -13.73 10.59 -9.79
C ALA A 232 -13.31 11.94 -10.39
N VAL A 233 -13.37 12.08 -11.72
CA VAL A 233 -12.94 13.29 -12.45
C VAL A 233 -14.09 14.15 -12.96
N THR A 234 -15.33 13.70 -12.80
CA THR A 234 -16.52 14.43 -13.25
C THR A 234 -17.03 15.33 -12.12
N SER A 235 -17.05 16.65 -12.36
CA SER A 235 -17.64 17.68 -11.49
C SER A 235 -19.16 17.70 -11.54
#